data_AF-U4QX27-F1
#
_entry.id   AF-U4QX27-F1
#
_cell.length_a   1.000
_cell.length_b   1.000
_cell.length_c   1.000
_cell.angle_alpha   90.00
_cell.angle_beta   90.00
_cell.angle_gamma   90.00
#
_symmetry.space_group_name_H-M   'P 1'
#
loop_
_entity.id
_entity.type
_entity.pdbx_description
1 polymer ?
#
loop_
_entity_poly.entity_id
_entity_poly.type
_entity_poly.pdbx_seq_one_letter_code
_entity_poly.pdbx_strand_id
1 'polypeptide(L)'
;MDRKEIIKALEKHFEVKAKYMGAPSFAYQIEGPEEILMIDRVGRITTEDGTVVELERLLNGPKMTAVNEAVNETEILELEVALPMEGHTGVTLRNLVNMIYSKQILIKKAFDAETDIVSTDFISNINKTEIQTLEDFQKALHDHGQGCCRGLEFDFNNRNITFKFAGNLQEPHKLQAYTYFVSLLSNSAKELKYALPKATDTDNEKFTMRTWLIRLGLKGKEYKKAREVILQNLSGNGAFRNTKTAGEYFS
;
A
#
# COMPACT_ATOMS: atom_id res chain seq x y z
N MET A 1 -13.20 35.40 -6.06
CA MET A 1 -12.44 36.43 -5.32
C MET A 1 -12.19 37.61 -6.24
N ASP A 2 -12.17 38.82 -5.70
CA ASP A 2 -11.79 39.99 -6.49
C ASP A 2 -10.26 40.00 -6.69
N ARG A 3 -9.81 40.47 -7.86
CA ARG A 3 -8.40 40.49 -8.28
C ARG A 3 -7.47 41.13 -7.24
N LYS A 4 -7.97 42.16 -6.54
CA LYS A 4 -7.22 42.86 -5.47
C LYS A 4 -7.03 41.99 -4.23
N GLU A 5 -7.98 41.12 -3.91
CA GLU A 5 -7.89 40.19 -2.77
C GLU A 5 -6.84 39.12 -3.03
N ILE A 6 -6.78 38.61 -4.26
CA ILE A 6 -5.79 37.63 -4.72
C ILE A 6 -4.37 38.19 -4.60
N ILE A 7 -4.15 39.41 -5.10
CA ILE A 7 -2.85 40.09 -5.03
C ILE A 7 -2.44 40.26 -3.57
N LYS A 8 -3.33 40.79 -2.72
CA LYS A 8 -3.02 41.05 -1.31
C LYS A 8 -2.70 39.77 -0.53
N ALA A 9 -3.35 38.65 -0.85
CA ALA A 9 -3.08 37.36 -0.24
C ALA A 9 -1.69 36.83 -0.62
N LEU A 10 -1.32 36.91 -1.90
CA LEU A 10 -0.02 36.48 -2.40
C LEU A 10 1.11 37.37 -1.90
N GLU A 11 0.92 38.70 -1.86
CA GLU A 11 1.90 39.65 -1.33
C GLU A 11 2.20 39.37 0.15
N LYS A 12 1.17 39.04 0.93
CA LYS A 12 1.34 38.69 2.35
C LYS A 12 2.03 37.34 2.54
N HIS A 13 1.72 36.36 1.68
CA HIS A 13 2.25 35.01 1.82
C HIS A 13 3.72 34.89 1.40
N PHE A 14 4.09 35.54 0.30
CA PHE A 14 5.47 35.53 -0.19
C PHE A 14 6.31 36.70 0.34
N GLU A 15 5.70 37.64 1.08
CA GLU A 15 6.33 38.87 1.57
C GLU A 15 6.92 39.77 0.45
N VAL A 16 6.41 39.64 -0.79
CA VAL A 16 6.85 40.40 -1.98
C VAL A 16 5.72 41.32 -2.47
N LYS A 17 6.05 42.51 -2.99
CA LYS A 17 5.06 43.43 -3.58
C LYS A 17 4.80 43.11 -5.05
N ALA A 18 3.54 43.15 -5.47
CA ALA A 18 3.15 42.95 -6.86
C ALA A 18 3.51 44.14 -7.75
N LYS A 19 4.12 43.87 -8.90
CA LYS A 19 4.50 44.87 -9.90
C LYS A 19 3.44 44.96 -11.00
N TYR A 20 2.90 46.14 -11.23
CA TYR A 20 1.91 46.36 -12.29
C TYR A 20 2.59 46.53 -13.66
N MET A 21 2.13 45.78 -14.66
CA MET A 21 2.81 45.67 -15.97
C MET A 21 2.26 46.64 -17.05
N GLY A 22 1.24 47.45 -16.74
CA GLY A 22 0.72 48.44 -17.68
C GLY A 22 -0.01 47.85 -18.89
N ALA A 23 -0.38 48.67 -19.87
CA ALA A 23 -1.06 48.23 -21.10
C ALA A 23 -0.08 47.54 -22.07
N PRO A 24 -0.52 46.58 -22.91
CA PRO A 24 -1.89 46.13 -23.15
C PRO A 24 -2.35 44.96 -22.28
N SER A 25 -1.47 44.37 -21.45
CA SER A 25 -1.81 43.19 -20.62
C SER A 25 -2.56 43.56 -19.34
N PHE A 26 -2.27 44.73 -18.78
CA PHE A 26 -2.77 45.23 -17.51
C PHE A 26 -2.54 44.25 -16.36
N ALA A 27 -1.60 43.31 -16.47
CA ALA A 27 -1.37 42.25 -15.50
C ALA A 27 -0.53 42.73 -14.30
N TYR A 28 -0.58 41.99 -13.19
CA TYR A 28 0.39 42.13 -12.09
C TYR A 28 1.35 40.95 -12.10
N GLN A 29 2.62 41.22 -11.81
CA GLN A 29 3.67 40.22 -11.66
C GLN A 29 4.06 40.12 -10.19
N ILE A 30 4.18 38.90 -9.66
CA ILE A 30 4.71 38.60 -8.32
C ILE A 30 5.85 37.60 -8.49
N GLU A 31 7.02 37.92 -7.96
CA GLU A 31 8.17 37.02 -7.92
C GLU A 31 8.05 36.13 -6.68
N GLY A 32 7.56 34.90 -6.86
CA GLY A 32 7.51 33.91 -5.79
C GLY A 32 8.88 33.24 -5.57
N PRO A 33 9.03 32.44 -4.49
CA PRO A 33 10.29 31.76 -4.17
C PRO A 33 10.68 30.67 -5.18
N GLU A 34 9.72 30.07 -5.88
CA GLU A 34 9.95 29.00 -6.86
C GLU A 34 9.71 29.45 -8.32
N GLU A 35 8.80 30.40 -8.55
CA GLU A 35 8.41 30.83 -9.91
C GLU A 35 7.79 32.24 -9.94
N ILE A 36 7.80 32.87 -11.13
CA ILE A 36 7.18 34.17 -11.37
C ILE A 36 5.70 33.96 -11.74
N LEU A 37 4.82 34.63 -11.00
CA LEU A 37 3.37 34.54 -11.15
C LEU A 37 2.82 35.81 -11.83
N MET A 38 1.94 35.61 -12.81
CA MET A 38 1.27 36.65 -13.57
C MET A 38 -0.24 36.62 -13.30
N ILE A 39 -0.82 37.75 -12.93
CA ILE A 39 -2.23 37.89 -12.53
C ILE A 39 -2.95 38.81 -13.51
N ASP A 40 -3.85 38.25 -14.31
CA ASP A 40 -4.59 38.98 -15.34
C ASP A 40 -5.71 39.88 -14.78
N ARG A 41 -6.43 40.58 -15.68
CA ARG A 41 -7.53 41.49 -15.33
C ARG A 41 -8.72 40.79 -14.66
N VAL A 42 -8.86 39.49 -14.86
CA VAL A 42 -9.97 38.67 -14.35
C VAL A 42 -9.57 37.91 -13.08
N GLY A 43 -8.30 38.05 -12.65
CA GLY A 43 -7.78 37.42 -11.44
C GLY A 43 -7.26 36.00 -11.66
N ARG A 44 -6.99 35.59 -12.91
CA ARG A 44 -6.36 34.30 -13.21
C ARG A 44 -4.86 34.41 -12.96
N ILE A 45 -4.32 33.41 -12.26
CA ILE A 45 -2.89 33.33 -11.96
C ILE A 45 -2.26 32.34 -12.94
N THR A 46 -1.22 32.78 -13.63
CA THR A 46 -0.47 31.99 -14.62
C THR A 46 1.01 32.05 -14.31
N THR A 47 1.71 30.95 -14.49
CA THR A 47 3.17 30.88 -14.36
C THR A 47 3.84 31.32 -15.66
N GLU A 48 5.16 31.53 -15.63
CA GLU A 48 5.96 31.90 -16.81
C GLU A 48 5.78 30.89 -17.97
N ASP A 49 5.61 29.61 -17.65
CA ASP A 49 5.34 28.53 -18.61
C ASP A 49 3.90 28.51 -19.17
N GLY A 50 3.07 29.50 -18.80
CA GLY A 50 1.68 29.62 -19.27
C GLY A 50 0.69 28.69 -18.59
N THR A 51 1.09 28.00 -17.52
CA THR A 51 0.19 27.12 -16.76
C THR A 51 -0.69 27.93 -15.82
N VAL A 52 -2.00 27.70 -15.86
CA VAL A 52 -2.94 28.34 -14.92
C VAL A 52 -2.85 27.62 -13.57
N VAL A 53 -2.65 28.38 -12.49
CA VAL A 53 -2.49 27.85 -11.13
C VAL A 53 -3.57 28.44 -10.22
N GLU A 54 -4.11 27.61 -9.32
CA GLU A 54 -5.09 28.06 -8.34
C GLU A 54 -4.41 28.71 -7.14
N LEU A 55 -4.98 29.83 -6.67
CA LEU A 55 -4.48 30.59 -5.52
C LEU A 55 -4.32 29.71 -4.27
N GLU A 56 -5.25 28.79 -4.03
CA GLU A 56 -5.23 27.92 -2.85
C GLU A 56 -4.05 26.94 -2.85
N ARG A 57 -3.58 26.53 -4.04
CA ARG A 57 -2.40 25.69 -4.21
C ARG A 57 -1.13 26.47 -3.89
N LEU A 58 -1.09 27.75 -4.25
CA LEU A 58 0.05 28.64 -3.99
C LEU A 58 0.18 29.05 -2.53
N LEU A 59 -0.95 29.25 -1.84
CA LEU A 59 -0.95 29.66 -0.43
C LEU A 59 -0.73 28.51 0.57
N ASN A 60 -0.99 27.27 0.16
CA ASN A 60 -0.96 26.11 1.07
C ASN A 60 0.03 25.01 0.66
N GLY A 61 0.81 25.22 -0.41
CA GLY A 61 1.60 24.15 -1.04
C GLY A 61 0.72 23.10 -1.74
N PRO A 62 1.30 22.07 -2.37
CA PRO A 62 0.54 21.01 -3.04
C PRO A 62 -0.33 20.27 -2.02
N LYS A 63 -1.61 20.67 -1.93
CA LYS A 63 -2.65 19.88 -1.32
C LYS A 63 -2.92 18.67 -2.23
N MET A 64 -2.49 17.49 -1.80
CA MET A 64 -3.26 16.28 -2.10
C MET A 64 -4.70 16.58 -1.66
N THR A 65 -5.64 16.43 -2.58
CA THR A 65 -7.06 16.70 -2.37
C THR A 65 -7.58 15.88 -1.19
N ALA A 66 -7.57 16.48 0.01
CA ALA A 66 -8.38 16.07 1.12
C ALA A 66 -9.79 16.63 0.85
N VAL A 67 -10.70 15.74 0.45
CA VAL A 67 -12.13 16.00 0.56
C VAL A 67 -12.42 16.12 2.06
N ASN A 68 -12.90 17.29 2.48
CA ASN A 68 -13.35 17.52 3.85
C ASN A 68 -14.61 16.69 4.12
N GLU A 69 -14.46 15.53 4.74
CA GLU A 69 -15.44 15.05 5.72
C GLU A 69 -14.77 15.15 7.09
N ALA A 70 -15.56 15.52 8.10
CA ALA A 70 -15.09 15.87 9.43
C ALA A 70 -14.20 14.75 10.01
N VAL A 71 -12.90 15.02 10.15
CA VAL A 71 -11.93 14.05 10.66
C VAL A 71 -12.16 13.89 12.16
N ASN A 72 -12.87 12.82 12.49
CA ASN A 72 -12.78 12.18 13.79
C ASN A 72 -11.32 11.70 13.95
N GLU A 73 -10.65 12.00 15.06
CA GLU A 73 -9.22 11.74 15.31
C GLU A 73 -8.80 10.24 15.36
N THR A 74 -9.52 9.36 14.66
CA THR A 74 -9.22 7.91 14.64
C THR A 74 -9.62 7.23 13.34
N GLU A 75 -9.48 7.87 12.18
CA GLU A 75 -9.53 7.12 10.91
C GLU A 75 -8.17 6.47 10.65
N ILE A 76 -8.10 5.17 10.91
CA ILE A 76 -7.03 4.31 10.40
C ILE A 76 -7.14 4.40 8.87
N LEU A 77 -6.23 5.13 8.24
CA LEU A 77 -6.06 5.09 6.78
C LEU A 77 -5.70 3.65 6.38
N GLU A 78 -6.70 2.90 5.92
CA GLU A 78 -6.54 1.56 5.33
C GLU A 78 -5.76 1.70 4.02
N LEU A 79 -4.44 1.62 4.11
CA LEU A 79 -3.54 1.71 2.98
C LEU A 79 -3.53 0.37 2.23
N GLU A 80 -3.99 0.39 0.99
CA GLU A 80 -4.03 -0.76 0.09
C GLU A 80 -2.85 -0.73 -0.90
N VAL A 81 -2.37 -1.91 -1.30
CA VAL A 81 -1.38 -2.02 -2.38
C VAL A 81 -1.98 -2.81 -3.53
N ALA A 82 -2.06 -2.21 -4.72
CA ALA A 82 -2.51 -2.85 -5.94
C ALA A 82 -1.31 -3.30 -6.79
N LEU A 83 -1.35 -4.55 -7.27
CA LEU A 83 -0.36 -5.12 -8.18
C LEU A 83 -1.04 -5.63 -9.45
N PRO A 84 -0.39 -5.53 -10.63
CA PRO A 84 -0.93 -6.08 -11.85
C PRO A 84 -1.04 -7.61 -11.77
N MET A 85 -2.12 -8.17 -12.32
CA MET A 85 -2.32 -9.60 -12.53
C MET A 85 -1.50 -10.15 -13.70
N GLU A 86 -0.60 -9.35 -14.29
CA GLU A 86 0.18 -9.79 -15.44
C GLU A 86 1.03 -11.03 -15.11
N GLY A 87 0.94 -12.04 -15.99
CA GLY A 87 1.53 -13.37 -15.79
C GLY A 87 0.82 -14.29 -14.79
N HIS A 88 -0.30 -13.88 -14.17
CA HIS A 88 -1.11 -14.80 -13.36
C HIS A 88 -2.09 -15.61 -14.22
N THR A 89 -2.26 -16.88 -13.84
CA THR A 89 -3.36 -17.78 -14.25
C THR A 89 -4.19 -18.18 -13.03
N GLY A 90 -5.31 -18.88 -13.23
CA GLY A 90 -6.13 -19.39 -12.12
C GLY A 90 -5.35 -20.29 -11.17
N VAL A 91 -4.44 -21.12 -11.69
CA VAL A 91 -3.54 -21.96 -10.88
C VAL A 91 -2.69 -21.09 -9.95
N THR A 92 -2.10 -20.02 -10.48
CA THR A 92 -1.20 -19.15 -9.71
C THR A 92 -1.96 -18.28 -8.70
N LEU A 93 -3.19 -17.87 -9.02
CA LEU A 93 -4.05 -17.16 -8.06
C LEU A 93 -4.51 -18.10 -6.93
N ARG A 94 -4.82 -19.36 -7.24
CA ARG A 94 -5.05 -20.40 -6.21
C ARG A 94 -3.81 -20.58 -5.34
N ASN A 95 -2.61 -20.61 -5.94
CA ASN A 95 -1.37 -20.68 -5.17
C ASN A 95 -1.20 -19.48 -4.25
N LEU A 96 -1.50 -18.27 -4.73
CA LEU A 96 -1.41 -17.05 -3.94
C LEU A 96 -2.30 -17.12 -2.68
N VAL A 97 -3.58 -17.44 -2.83
CA VAL A 97 -4.49 -17.55 -1.69
C VAL A 97 -4.11 -18.70 -0.74
N ASN A 98 -3.61 -19.82 -1.27
CA ASN A 98 -3.11 -20.94 -0.45
C ASN A 98 -1.87 -20.55 0.36
N MET A 99 -0.93 -19.82 -0.24
CA MET A 99 0.27 -19.33 0.43
C MET A 99 -0.09 -18.39 1.58
N ILE A 100 -1.00 -17.43 1.32
CA ILE A 100 -1.53 -16.51 2.32
C ILE A 100 -2.18 -17.29 3.45
N TYR A 101 -3.14 -18.16 3.14
CA TYR A 101 -3.86 -18.93 4.14
C TYR A 101 -2.92 -19.79 5.00
N SER A 102 -1.93 -20.44 4.39
CA SER A 102 -0.95 -21.28 5.10
C SER A 102 -0.17 -20.53 6.19
N LYS A 103 0.01 -19.21 6.03
CA LYS A 103 0.77 -18.34 6.95
C LYS A 103 -0.09 -17.25 7.56
N GLN A 104 -1.41 -17.30 7.41
CA GLN A 104 -2.32 -16.20 7.73
C GLN A 104 -2.14 -15.70 9.16
N ILE A 105 -2.01 -16.59 10.14
CA ILE A 105 -1.78 -16.21 11.55
C ILE A 105 -0.52 -15.33 11.69
N LEU A 106 0.57 -15.69 11.02
CA LEU A 106 1.82 -14.92 11.05
C LEU A 106 1.70 -13.62 10.26
N ILE A 107 1.03 -13.64 9.11
CA ILE A 107 0.81 -12.44 8.28
C ILE A 107 -0.05 -11.43 9.04
N LYS A 108 -1.13 -11.89 9.68
CA LYS A 108 -2.01 -11.05 10.51
C LYS A 108 -1.23 -10.37 11.63
N LYS A 109 -0.41 -11.13 12.37
CA LYS A 109 0.46 -10.55 13.42
C LYS A 109 1.52 -9.58 12.87
N ALA A 110 2.10 -9.89 11.71
CA ALA A 110 3.16 -9.07 11.12
C ALA A 110 2.67 -7.71 10.61
N PHE A 111 1.41 -7.62 10.18
CA PHE A 111 0.82 -6.42 9.58
C PHE A 111 -0.38 -5.87 10.36
N ASP A 112 -0.55 -6.32 11.60
CA ASP A 112 -1.63 -5.89 12.51
C ASP A 112 -3.04 -6.03 11.89
N ALA A 113 -3.26 -7.14 11.19
CA ALA A 113 -4.54 -7.44 10.54
C ALA A 113 -5.53 -8.06 11.54
N GLU A 114 -6.68 -7.43 11.73
CA GLU A 114 -7.70 -7.90 12.67
C GLU A 114 -8.48 -9.12 12.14
N THR A 115 -8.89 -9.04 10.88
CA THR A 115 -9.71 -10.08 10.25
C THR A 115 -8.87 -11.10 9.48
N ASP A 116 -9.47 -12.26 9.23
CA ASP A 116 -8.88 -13.25 8.33
C ASP A 116 -8.82 -12.74 6.89
N ILE A 117 -7.65 -12.88 6.28
CA ILE A 117 -7.34 -12.41 4.92
C ILE A 117 -8.13 -13.24 3.90
N VAL A 118 -8.16 -14.55 4.11
CA VAL A 118 -8.88 -15.55 3.32
C VAL A 118 -9.62 -16.52 4.25
N SER A 119 -10.87 -16.83 3.92
CA SER A 119 -11.71 -17.72 4.73
C SER A 119 -11.37 -19.20 4.55
N THR A 120 -11.58 -19.98 5.62
CA THR A 120 -11.40 -21.44 5.63
C THR A 120 -12.29 -22.15 4.62
N ASP A 121 -13.54 -21.71 4.49
CA ASP A 121 -14.51 -22.32 3.59
C ASP A 121 -14.13 -22.11 2.13
N PHE A 122 -13.66 -20.91 1.78
CA PHE A 122 -13.20 -20.60 0.43
C PHE A 122 -12.00 -21.47 0.06
N ILE A 123 -11.00 -21.53 0.93
CA ILE A 123 -9.79 -22.34 0.72
C ILE A 123 -10.12 -23.83 0.58
N SER A 124 -11.07 -24.33 1.38
CA SER A 124 -11.48 -25.72 1.30
C SER A 124 -12.18 -26.06 -0.02
N ASN A 125 -12.94 -25.12 -0.58
CA ASN A 125 -13.66 -25.31 -1.84
C ASN A 125 -12.75 -25.11 -3.06
N ILE A 126 -11.95 -24.04 -3.08
CA ILE A 126 -11.07 -23.72 -4.22
C ILE A 126 -10.01 -24.80 -4.49
N ASN A 127 -9.64 -25.57 -3.48
CA ASN A 127 -8.70 -26.69 -3.62
C ASN A 127 -9.35 -28.02 -4.05
N LYS A 128 -10.69 -28.10 -4.07
CA LYS A 128 -11.45 -29.23 -4.62
C LYS A 128 -11.88 -28.99 -6.06
N THR A 129 -11.97 -27.73 -6.46
CA THR A 129 -12.32 -27.33 -7.83
C THR A 129 -11.09 -27.39 -8.74
N GLU A 130 -11.28 -27.87 -9.96
CA GLU A 130 -10.27 -27.74 -11.01
C GLU A 130 -10.23 -26.30 -11.52
N ILE A 131 -9.06 -25.65 -11.42
CA ILE A 131 -8.88 -24.25 -11.78
C ILE A 131 -7.62 -24.16 -12.62
N GLN A 132 -7.78 -23.70 -13.87
CA GLN A 132 -6.67 -23.51 -14.80
C GLN A 132 -6.57 -22.03 -15.22
N THR A 133 -7.70 -21.43 -15.59
CA THR A 133 -7.79 -20.09 -16.19
C THR A 133 -8.20 -19.02 -15.16
N LEU A 134 -8.08 -17.75 -15.54
CA LEU A 134 -8.53 -16.64 -14.68
C LEU A 134 -10.05 -16.66 -14.51
N GLU A 135 -10.77 -17.06 -15.55
CA GLU A 135 -12.23 -17.20 -15.58
C GLU A 135 -12.69 -18.30 -14.62
N ASP A 136 -11.98 -19.44 -14.56
CA ASP A 136 -12.27 -20.50 -13.58
C ASP A 136 -12.14 -19.99 -12.14
N PHE A 137 -11.09 -19.22 -11.87
CA PHE A 137 -10.85 -18.64 -10.56
C PHE A 137 -11.89 -17.57 -10.21
N GLN A 138 -12.23 -16.70 -11.17
CA GLN A 138 -13.29 -15.69 -11.01
C GLN A 138 -14.65 -16.34 -10.72
N LYS A 139 -14.98 -17.43 -11.42
CA LYS A 139 -16.18 -18.21 -11.14
C LYS A 139 -16.15 -18.80 -9.72
N ALA A 140 -15.03 -19.38 -9.31
CA ALA A 140 -14.87 -19.92 -7.95
C ALA A 140 -15.05 -18.85 -6.86
N LEU A 141 -14.61 -17.61 -7.10
CA LEU A 141 -14.86 -16.48 -6.21
C LEU A 141 -16.36 -16.13 -6.15
N HIS A 142 -17.02 -16.03 -7.29
CA HIS A 142 -18.44 -15.69 -7.37
C HIS A 142 -19.33 -16.75 -6.70
N ASP A 143 -19.06 -18.04 -6.96
CA ASP A 143 -19.82 -19.16 -6.41
C ASP A 143 -19.73 -19.25 -4.87
N HIS A 144 -18.64 -18.74 -4.28
CA HIS A 144 -18.47 -18.71 -2.82
C HIS A 144 -19.12 -17.48 -2.15
N GLY A 145 -19.36 -16.41 -2.90
CA GLY A 145 -19.97 -15.18 -2.43
C GLY A 145 -19.00 -14.15 -1.84
N GLN A 146 -19.55 -13.01 -1.44
CA GLN A 146 -18.80 -11.88 -0.89
C GLN A 146 -18.10 -12.22 0.43
N GLY A 147 -16.95 -11.59 0.69
CA GLY A 147 -16.22 -11.72 1.96
C GLY A 147 -15.35 -12.97 2.10
N CYS A 148 -15.22 -13.77 1.04
CA CYS A 148 -14.34 -14.95 0.99
C CYS A 148 -12.85 -14.60 1.14
N CYS A 149 -12.45 -13.43 0.63
CA CYS A 149 -11.09 -12.91 0.67
C CYS A 149 -11.10 -11.46 1.18
N ARG A 150 -11.43 -11.20 2.45
CA ARG A 150 -11.53 -9.82 2.97
C ARG A 150 -10.26 -8.99 2.78
N GLY A 151 -9.09 -9.64 2.83
CA GLY A 151 -7.82 -8.97 2.63
C GLY A 151 -7.32 -8.93 1.18
N LEU A 152 -8.11 -9.42 0.20
CA LEU A 152 -7.75 -9.40 -1.22
C LEU A 152 -8.94 -9.02 -2.09
N GLU A 153 -8.72 -8.09 -3.00
CA GLU A 153 -9.65 -7.81 -4.08
C GLU A 153 -9.02 -8.20 -5.43
N PHE A 154 -9.83 -8.80 -6.29
CA PHE A 154 -9.44 -9.23 -7.61
C PHE A 154 -10.27 -8.47 -8.64
N ASP A 155 -9.67 -7.46 -9.27
CA ASP A 155 -10.28 -6.74 -10.38
C ASP A 155 -9.86 -7.38 -11.71
N PHE A 156 -10.71 -8.25 -12.24
CA PHE A 156 -10.45 -8.95 -13.51
C PHE A 156 -10.57 -8.02 -14.73
N ASN A 157 -11.27 -6.89 -14.61
CA ASN A 157 -11.44 -5.94 -15.70
C ASN A 157 -10.18 -5.08 -15.88
N ASN A 158 -9.70 -4.48 -14.77
CA ASN A 158 -8.46 -3.71 -14.76
C ASN A 158 -7.21 -4.57 -14.57
N ARG A 159 -7.39 -5.89 -14.42
CA ARG A 159 -6.34 -6.90 -14.20
C ARG A 159 -5.41 -6.54 -13.05
N ASN A 160 -5.96 -6.25 -11.87
CA ASN A 160 -5.20 -5.90 -10.66
C ASN A 160 -5.63 -6.75 -9.45
N ILE A 161 -4.65 -7.13 -8.62
CA ILE A 161 -4.85 -7.72 -7.30
C ILE A 161 -4.56 -6.63 -6.27
N THR A 162 -5.54 -6.32 -5.42
CA THR A 162 -5.38 -5.35 -4.35
C THR A 162 -5.30 -6.05 -3.00
N PHE A 163 -4.25 -5.76 -2.25
CA PHE A 163 -3.99 -6.32 -0.92
C PHE A 163 -4.43 -5.32 0.15
N LYS A 164 -5.34 -5.75 1.03
CA LYS A 164 -6.12 -4.90 1.95
C LYS A 164 -6.10 -5.37 3.41
N PHE A 165 -5.03 -6.06 3.81
CA PHE A 165 -4.97 -6.66 5.15
C PHE A 165 -3.98 -5.98 6.07
N ALA A 166 -3.32 -4.90 5.65
CA ALA A 166 -2.46 -4.17 6.56
C ALA A 166 -3.29 -3.22 7.43
N GLY A 167 -3.06 -3.23 8.74
CA GLY A 167 -3.70 -2.30 9.68
C GLY A 167 -3.15 -0.88 9.49
N ASN A 168 -2.01 -0.58 10.12
CA ASN A 168 -1.41 0.76 10.09
C ASN A 168 -0.10 0.79 9.28
N LEU A 169 -0.15 1.41 8.09
CA LEU A 169 1.01 1.63 7.23
C LEU A 169 1.48 3.10 7.18
N GLN A 170 1.14 3.93 8.17
CA GLN A 170 1.52 5.36 8.20
C GLN A 170 3.04 5.59 8.19
N GLU A 171 3.82 4.63 8.69
CA GLU A 171 5.27 4.72 8.65
C GLU A 171 5.82 4.28 7.27
N PRO A 172 6.66 5.09 6.59
CA PRO A 172 7.18 4.76 5.26
C PRO A 172 7.88 3.39 5.19
N HIS A 173 8.60 3.01 6.25
CA HIS A 173 9.25 1.70 6.31
C HIS A 173 8.26 0.53 6.43
N LYS A 174 7.08 0.73 7.05
CA LYS A 174 6.01 -0.28 7.09
C LYS A 174 5.35 -0.43 5.73
N LEU A 175 5.00 0.67 5.06
CA LEU A 175 4.45 0.64 3.70
C LEU A 175 5.42 -0.03 2.73
N GLN A 176 6.72 0.31 2.81
CA GLN A 176 7.75 -0.32 1.98
C GLN A 176 7.88 -1.82 2.27
N ALA A 177 7.89 -2.22 3.55
CA ALA A 177 7.96 -3.64 3.93
C ALA A 177 6.74 -4.42 3.42
N TYR A 178 5.55 -3.83 3.54
CA TYR A 178 4.31 -4.39 3.02
C TYR A 178 4.35 -4.55 1.50
N THR A 179 4.75 -3.49 0.78
CA THR A 179 4.88 -3.48 -0.68
C THR A 179 5.85 -4.56 -1.16
N TYR A 180 7.04 -4.66 -0.55
CA TYR A 180 7.99 -5.73 -0.88
C TYR A 180 7.42 -7.12 -0.59
N PHE A 181 6.73 -7.28 0.54
CA PHE A 181 6.13 -8.55 0.91
C PHE A 181 5.08 -9.00 -0.11
N VAL A 182 4.08 -8.17 -0.43
CA VAL A 182 3.00 -8.55 -1.35
C VAL A 182 3.50 -8.73 -2.78
N SER A 183 4.49 -7.94 -3.21
CA SER A 183 5.13 -8.07 -4.53
C SER A 183 5.85 -9.42 -4.68
N LEU A 184 6.68 -9.77 -3.70
CA LEU A 184 7.42 -11.03 -3.73
C LEU A 184 6.53 -12.25 -3.50
N LEU A 185 5.44 -12.09 -2.74
CA LEU A 185 4.42 -13.10 -2.56
C LEU A 185 3.67 -13.39 -3.87
N SER A 186 3.22 -12.35 -4.57
CA SER A 186 2.59 -12.47 -5.90
C SER A 186 3.55 -13.11 -6.91
N ASN A 187 4.82 -12.68 -6.94
CA ASN A 187 5.81 -13.29 -7.83
C ASN A 187 6.06 -14.78 -7.51
N SER A 188 6.24 -15.11 -6.24
CA SER A 188 6.43 -16.50 -5.81
C SER A 188 5.24 -17.40 -6.17
N ALA A 189 4.01 -16.88 -6.10
CA ALA A 189 2.82 -17.63 -6.49
C ALA A 189 2.78 -17.99 -7.98
N LYS A 190 3.39 -17.16 -8.84
CA LYS A 190 3.56 -17.43 -10.28
C LYS A 190 4.62 -18.51 -10.56
N GLU A 191 5.71 -18.50 -9.80
CA GLU A 191 6.83 -19.44 -9.99
C GLU A 191 6.54 -20.85 -9.45
N LEU A 192 5.66 -20.96 -8.46
CA LEU A 192 5.30 -22.25 -7.88
C LEU A 192 4.36 -23.04 -8.79
N LYS A 193 4.68 -24.32 -9.00
CA LYS A 193 3.76 -25.27 -9.65
C LYS A 193 2.49 -25.47 -8.82
N TYR A 194 2.64 -25.52 -7.49
CA TYR A 194 1.54 -25.72 -6.56
C TYR A 194 1.90 -25.22 -5.15
N ALA A 195 0.92 -24.71 -4.40
CA ALA A 195 1.04 -24.35 -2.99
C ALA A 195 -0.04 -25.04 -2.15
N LEU A 196 0.36 -25.59 -1.00
CA LEU A 196 -0.55 -26.23 -0.03
C LEU A 196 -1.13 -25.20 0.96
N PRO A 197 -2.45 -25.23 1.23
CA PRO A 197 -3.08 -24.35 2.22
C PRO A 197 -2.92 -24.87 3.66
N LYS A 198 -1.89 -25.66 3.95
CA LYS A 198 -1.71 -26.21 5.30
C LYS A 198 -1.34 -25.09 6.27
N ALA A 199 -2.23 -24.79 7.22
CA ALA A 199 -1.97 -23.83 8.28
C ALA A 199 -0.66 -24.18 9.02
N THR A 200 0.15 -23.17 9.28
CA THR A 200 1.47 -23.36 9.90
C THR A 200 1.33 -23.44 11.40
N ASP A 201 1.65 -24.61 11.94
CA ASP A 201 1.84 -24.83 13.37
C ASP A 201 3.30 -24.57 13.74
N THR A 202 3.55 -23.66 14.69
CA THR A 202 4.90 -23.28 15.09
C THR A 202 4.93 -22.72 16.52
N ASP A 203 5.96 -23.10 17.25
CA ASP A 203 6.36 -22.60 18.57
C ASP A 203 7.34 -21.40 18.48
N ASN A 204 7.85 -21.08 17.28
CA ASN A 204 8.77 -19.99 17.03
C ASN A 204 8.40 -19.22 15.75
N GLU A 205 7.52 -18.25 15.92
CA GLU A 205 6.94 -17.45 14.85
C GLU A 205 8.02 -16.67 14.07
N LYS A 206 8.97 -16.02 14.76
CA LYS A 206 10.05 -15.27 14.11
C LYS A 206 10.90 -16.15 13.21
N PHE A 207 11.33 -17.32 13.68
CA PHE A 207 12.15 -18.23 12.88
C PHE A 207 11.41 -18.72 11.64
N THR A 208 10.15 -19.13 11.84
CA THR A 208 9.29 -19.65 10.78
C THR A 208 9.01 -18.59 9.71
N MET A 209 8.60 -17.38 10.13
CA MET A 209 8.35 -16.28 9.20
C MET A 209 9.63 -15.86 8.48
N ARG A 210 10.76 -15.70 9.19
CA ARG A 210 12.04 -15.32 8.58
C ARG A 210 12.46 -16.31 7.49
N THR A 211 12.37 -17.61 7.77
CA THR A 211 12.74 -18.66 6.81
C THR A 211 11.85 -18.59 5.57
N TRP A 212 10.56 -18.33 5.76
CA TRP A 212 9.62 -18.18 4.65
C TRP A 212 9.90 -16.91 3.83
N LEU A 213 10.15 -15.76 4.47
CA LEU A 213 10.53 -14.52 3.79
C LEU A 213 11.77 -14.68 2.89
N ILE A 214 12.78 -15.43 3.34
CA ILE A 214 13.97 -15.73 2.54
C ILE A 214 13.60 -16.55 1.30
N ARG A 215 12.68 -17.53 1.43
CA ARG A 215 12.20 -18.34 0.31
C ARG A 215 11.37 -17.51 -0.68
N LEU A 216 10.61 -16.52 -0.21
CA LEU A 216 9.90 -15.57 -1.07
C LEU A 216 10.84 -14.62 -1.83
N GLY A 217 12.10 -14.49 -1.38
CA GLY A 217 13.09 -13.62 -2.01
C GLY A 217 13.43 -12.35 -1.23
N LEU A 218 12.89 -12.13 -0.02
CA LEU A 218 13.33 -11.05 0.87
C LEU A 218 14.70 -11.40 1.50
N LYS A 219 15.75 -11.40 0.69
CA LYS A 219 17.13 -11.75 1.05
C LYS A 219 18.09 -10.68 0.57
N GLY A 220 19.14 -10.41 1.33
CA GLY A 220 20.09 -9.32 1.01
C GLY A 220 20.00 -8.16 2.01
N LYS A 221 20.90 -7.19 1.84
CA LYS A 221 21.01 -6.03 2.75
C LYS A 221 19.89 -5.02 2.49
N GLU A 222 19.45 -4.90 1.25
CA GLU A 222 18.36 -4.05 0.79
C GLU A 222 17.03 -4.39 1.48
N TYR A 223 16.75 -5.66 1.75
CA TYR A 223 15.55 -6.10 2.47
C TYR A 223 15.75 -6.24 3.99
N LYS A 224 16.89 -5.80 4.54
CA LYS A 224 17.16 -5.95 5.99
C LYS A 224 16.09 -5.25 6.82
N LYS A 225 15.81 -3.98 6.52
CA LYS A 225 14.82 -3.19 7.27
C LYS A 225 13.41 -3.74 7.11
N ALA A 226 13.03 -4.16 5.91
CA ALA A 226 11.74 -4.79 5.65
C ALA A 226 11.54 -6.07 6.49
N ARG A 227 12.56 -6.93 6.56
CA ARG A 227 12.51 -8.12 7.42
C ARG A 227 12.40 -7.78 8.91
N GLU A 228 13.13 -6.76 9.37
CA GLU A 228 13.02 -6.32 10.77
C GLU A 228 11.60 -5.88 11.10
N VAL A 229 10.98 -5.08 10.23
CA VAL A 229 9.59 -4.62 10.39
C VAL A 229 8.61 -5.79 10.42
N ILE A 230 8.66 -6.70 9.44
CA ILE A 230 7.72 -7.83 9.35
C ILE A 230 7.84 -8.77 10.55
N LEU A 231 9.04 -8.91 11.13
CA LEU A 231 9.30 -9.84 12.24
C LEU A 231 9.10 -9.22 13.63
N GLN A 232 8.88 -7.91 13.74
CA GLN A 232 8.92 -7.22 15.03
C GLN A 232 7.79 -7.65 15.98
N ASN A 233 6.60 -7.92 15.43
CA ASN A 233 5.39 -8.29 16.17
C ASN A 233 5.24 -9.81 16.40
N LEU A 234 6.19 -10.63 15.92
CA LEU A 234 6.16 -12.09 16.07
C LEU A 234 6.88 -12.55 17.32
N SER A 235 6.48 -13.67 17.91
CA SER A 235 7.14 -14.23 19.09
C SER A 235 8.35 -15.12 18.74
N GLY A 236 9.21 -15.40 19.72
CA GLY A 236 10.35 -16.30 19.58
C GLY A 236 11.63 -15.65 19.08
N ASN A 237 12.58 -16.47 18.60
CA ASN A 237 13.91 -16.05 18.19
C ASN A 237 14.13 -16.31 16.69
N GLY A 238 14.53 -15.27 15.95
CA GLY A 238 14.74 -15.38 14.51
C GLY A 238 16.01 -16.11 14.06
N ALA A 239 16.97 -16.36 14.95
CA ALA A 239 18.25 -17.00 14.64
C ALA A 239 18.23 -18.52 14.84
N PHE A 240 17.54 -19.01 15.87
CA PHE A 240 17.50 -20.43 16.22
C PHE A 240 16.07 -20.95 16.26
N ARG A 241 15.83 -22.13 15.67
CA ARG A 241 14.50 -22.76 15.65
C ARG A 241 14.05 -23.15 17.06
N ASN A 242 14.91 -23.82 17.81
CA ASN A 242 14.66 -24.22 19.19
C ASN A 242 15.53 -23.38 20.11
N THR A 243 14.92 -22.61 21.01
CA THR A 243 15.63 -22.07 22.16
C THR A 243 15.69 -23.18 23.20
N LYS A 244 16.72 -24.04 23.17
CA LYS A 244 17.00 -24.84 24.37
C LYS A 244 17.24 -23.85 25.51
N THR A 245 16.39 -23.89 26.53
CA THR A 245 16.59 -23.15 27.77
C THR A 245 17.97 -23.55 28.28
N ALA A 246 18.84 -22.58 28.56
CA ALA A 246 20.22 -22.83 29.02
C ALA A 246 20.32 -23.51 30.41
N GLY A 247 19.23 -24.10 30.92
CA GLY A 247 19.14 -24.76 32.22
C GLY A 247 19.12 -26.28 32.22
N GLU A 248 19.03 -26.96 31.07
CA GLU A 248 18.92 -28.45 31.02
C GLU A 248 20.26 -29.18 30.86
N TYR A 249 21.39 -28.51 31.06
CA TYR A 249 22.73 -29.15 31.03
C TYR A 249 23.35 -29.35 32.43
N PHE A 250 22.62 -29.04 33.50
CA PHE A 250 23.04 -29.29 34.88
C PHE A 250 21.92 -29.94 35.69
N SER A 251 21.62 -31.20 35.38
CA SER A 251 20.85 -32.11 36.25
C SER A 251 21.26 -33.54 35.96
#